data_AF-A0A218WKB5-F1
#
_entry.id   AF-A0A218WKB5-F1
#
_cell.length_a   1.000
_cell.length_b   1.000
_cell.length_c   1.000
_cell.angle_alpha   90.00
_cell.angle_beta   90.00
_cell.angle_gamma   90.00
#
_symmetry.space_group_name_H-M   'P 1'
#
loop_
_entity.id
_entity.type
_entity.pdbx_description
1 polymer ?
#
loop_
_entity_poly.entity_id
_entity_poly.type
_entity_poly.pdbx_seq_one_letter_code
_entity_poly.pdbx_strand_id
1 'polypeptide(L)'
;MATALQVTMSSLAPSSSSPSTRRRTLCCAVNSKNSAKIPIPPINPKDPFLSKLASVAATSPETLLNRPVSSDTPPYLDLFDSPKLMATPAQVERSVSYNEHRPRRPPPDLPSLLLHGRIVYIGMPLVPAVTELVIAELMYLQWMDPKEPIYIYINSTGTTRDDGETVGMETEGFAIYDALMQLKNEIHTVAVGAAIGHACLLLASGTKDKRFMMPHAKAMIQQPRVPSSGLMPASDVLIRAKEVITNRDTLVKLIAKHTGNSEESVATVMKRPFYMDSTKAKEFGVIDKILWRGQEKIMSDAASPEDWDRNAGIKVVDGI
;
A
#
# COMPACT_ATOMS: atom_id res chain seq x y z
N MET A 1 -3.52 -63.88 13.59
CA MET A 1 -2.20 -64.19 14.19
C MET A 1 -1.43 -62.87 14.26
N ALA A 2 -1.80 -61.85 15.04
CA ALA A 2 -1.85 -61.72 16.51
C ALA A 2 -0.47 -61.77 17.18
N THR A 3 0.07 -60.59 17.54
CA THR A 3 0.97 -60.26 18.68
C THR A 3 1.40 -58.78 18.49
N ALA A 4 0.85 -57.75 19.14
CA ALA A 4 0.59 -57.45 20.56
C ALA A 4 1.86 -57.29 21.41
N LEU A 5 2.19 -56.04 21.77
CA LEU A 5 2.84 -55.69 23.03
C LEU A 5 2.43 -54.26 23.41
N GLN A 6 1.57 -54.19 24.43
CA GLN A 6 1.09 -53.02 25.15
C GLN A 6 1.24 -53.37 26.64
N VAL A 7 1.87 -52.52 27.45
CA VAL A 7 1.81 -52.49 28.94
C VAL A 7 2.12 -51.01 29.30
N THR A 8 1.19 -50.13 29.72
CA THR A 8 0.51 -49.91 31.04
C THR A 8 1.50 -49.73 32.22
N MET A 9 1.32 -48.95 33.29
CA MET A 9 0.32 -48.01 33.83
C MET A 9 0.95 -47.37 35.10
N SER A 10 0.51 -46.15 35.45
CA SER A 10 0.41 -45.60 36.83
C SER A 10 1.73 -45.26 37.59
N SER A 11 1.84 -44.33 38.56
CA SER A 11 0.87 -43.64 39.40
C SER A 11 1.52 -42.44 40.13
N LEU A 12 0.67 -41.47 40.51
CA LEU A 12 0.67 -40.69 41.77
C LEU A 12 1.77 -39.64 42.05
N ALA A 13 1.34 -38.36 41.96
CA ALA A 13 1.69 -37.31 42.92
C ALA A 13 1.12 -37.66 44.31
N PRO A 14 1.51 -36.98 45.42
CA PRO A 14 0.74 -35.77 45.77
C PRO A 14 1.41 -34.70 46.66
N SER A 15 0.80 -33.50 46.64
CA SER A 15 0.59 -32.57 47.77
C SER A 15 1.82 -31.83 48.33
N SER A 16 1.77 -30.61 48.90
CA SER A 16 0.73 -29.66 49.35
C SER A 16 1.49 -28.34 49.63
N SER A 17 0.93 -27.14 49.55
CA SER A 17 0.04 -26.62 50.61
C SER A 17 -0.40 -25.19 50.29
N SER A 18 -1.71 -25.01 50.16
CA SER A 18 -2.46 -23.95 50.86
C SER A 18 -3.20 -24.68 52.04
N PRO A 19 -4.05 -24.09 52.93
CA PRO A 19 -4.73 -22.80 52.88
C PRO A 19 -5.05 -22.13 54.27
N SER A 20 -5.82 -21.04 54.21
CA SER A 20 -7.09 -20.84 54.95
C SER A 20 -7.21 -19.78 56.06
N THR A 21 -8.21 -18.92 55.84
CA THR A 21 -9.27 -18.45 56.77
C THR A 21 -8.93 -17.56 57.98
N ARG A 22 -9.63 -16.41 58.07
CA ARG A 22 -10.83 -16.29 58.93
C ARG A 22 -11.55 -14.94 58.77
N ARG A 23 -12.80 -15.02 58.32
CA ARG A 23 -13.87 -14.06 58.65
C ARG A 23 -14.10 -14.16 60.17
N ARG A 24 -14.08 -13.03 60.88
CA ARG A 24 -14.64 -12.91 62.23
C ARG A 24 -15.75 -11.88 62.21
N THR A 25 -16.96 -12.36 62.43
CA THR A 25 -18.11 -11.59 62.91
C THR A 25 -17.86 -11.21 64.37
N LEU A 26 -18.07 -9.94 64.71
CA LEU A 26 -18.24 -9.47 66.08
C LEU A 26 -19.49 -8.60 66.12
N CYS A 27 -20.56 -9.17 66.65
CA CYS A 27 -21.69 -8.42 67.18
C CYS A 27 -21.27 -7.83 68.53
N CYS A 28 -21.27 -6.51 68.65
CA CYS A 28 -21.33 -5.84 69.95
C CYS A 28 -22.52 -4.88 69.92
N ALA A 29 -23.57 -5.25 70.64
CA ALA A 29 -24.61 -4.32 71.03
C ALA A 29 -24.01 -3.32 72.02
N VAL A 30 -24.10 -2.02 71.71
CA VAL A 30 -23.87 -0.95 72.69
C VAL A 30 -25.11 -0.08 72.69
N ASN A 31 -25.88 -0.23 73.76
CA ASN A 31 -26.98 0.66 74.10
C ASN A 31 -26.36 1.94 74.69
N SER A 32 -26.37 3.03 73.94
CA SER A 32 -25.88 4.33 74.39
C SER A 32 -26.95 5.38 74.12
N LYS A 33 -27.72 5.70 75.16
CA LYS A 33 -28.50 6.94 75.22
C LYS A 33 -27.49 8.09 75.33
N ASN A 34 -27.29 8.85 74.27
CA ASN A 34 -26.64 10.15 74.36
C ASN A 34 -27.22 11.12 73.34
N SER A 35 -27.72 12.25 73.84
CA SER A 35 -28.15 13.42 73.08
C SER A 35 -26.91 14.07 72.45
N ALA A 36 -26.54 13.62 71.25
CA ALA A 36 -25.48 14.22 70.47
C ALA A 36 -26.10 15.21 69.46
N LYS A 37 -25.77 16.50 69.60
CA LYS A 37 -26.00 17.47 68.52
C LYS A 37 -25.15 17.05 67.34
N ILE A 38 -25.81 16.56 66.30
CA ILE A 38 -25.19 16.12 65.06
C ILE A 38 -24.46 17.33 64.44
N PRO A 39 -23.13 17.29 64.23
CA PRO A 39 -22.44 18.37 63.54
C PRO A 39 -22.96 18.46 62.11
N ILE A 40 -23.57 19.59 61.76
CA ILE A 40 -24.07 19.84 60.41
C ILE A 40 -22.84 20.01 59.50
N PRO A 41 -22.71 19.24 58.41
CA PRO A 41 -21.59 19.40 57.49
C PRO A 41 -21.60 20.79 56.85
N PRO A 42 -20.45 21.33 56.42
CA PRO A 42 -20.41 22.62 55.74
C PRO A 42 -21.29 22.56 54.47
N ILE A 43 -22.39 23.32 54.49
CA ILE A 43 -23.35 23.36 53.38
C ILE A 43 -22.72 24.12 52.22
N ASN A 44 -22.62 23.47 51.06
CA ASN A 44 -22.20 24.13 49.82
C ASN A 44 -23.37 24.98 49.29
N PRO A 45 -23.25 26.32 49.24
CA PRO A 45 -24.34 27.20 48.81
C PRO A 45 -24.68 27.07 47.33
N LYS A 46 -23.82 26.41 46.53
CA LYS A 46 -24.01 26.17 45.10
C LYS A 46 -24.44 24.74 44.79
N ASP A 47 -24.87 23.97 45.79
CA ASP A 47 -25.27 22.59 45.57
C ASP A 47 -26.57 22.53 44.72
N PRO A 48 -26.53 21.91 43.52
CA PRO A 48 -27.73 21.71 42.70
C PRO A 48 -28.81 20.89 43.42
N PHE A 49 -28.43 20.04 44.38
CA PHE A 49 -29.38 19.28 45.18
C PHE A 49 -30.18 20.18 46.13
N LEU A 50 -29.48 21.00 46.91
CA LEU A 50 -30.10 21.88 47.91
C LEU A 50 -30.93 22.99 47.28
N SER A 51 -30.48 23.54 46.15
CA SER A 51 -31.22 24.55 45.39
C SER A 51 -32.53 24.02 44.81
N LYS A 52 -32.54 22.81 44.23
CA LYS A 52 -33.79 22.18 43.75
C LYS A 52 -34.71 21.81 44.90
N LEU A 53 -34.17 21.27 45.99
CA LEU A 53 -34.96 20.93 47.18
C LEU A 53 -35.61 22.18 47.79
N ALA A 54 -34.87 23.28 47.90
CA ALA A 54 -35.40 24.58 48.36
C ALA A 54 -36.48 25.13 47.41
N SER A 55 -36.28 25.02 46.10
CA SER A 55 -37.28 25.42 45.10
C SER A 55 -38.58 24.63 45.24
N VAL A 56 -38.50 23.31 45.46
CA VAL A 56 -39.67 22.44 45.63
C VAL A 56 -40.35 22.71 46.97
N ALA A 57 -39.57 22.89 48.04
CA ALA A 57 -40.11 23.29 49.34
C ALA A 57 -40.87 24.63 49.28
N ALA A 58 -40.38 25.59 48.47
CA ALA A 58 -41.03 26.88 48.27
C ALA A 58 -42.30 26.79 47.39
N THR A 59 -42.34 25.87 46.42
CA THR A 59 -43.43 25.76 45.44
C THR A 59 -44.56 24.83 45.91
N SER A 60 -44.21 23.74 46.59
CA SER A 60 -45.15 22.70 47.03
C SER A 60 -44.64 22.00 48.30
N PRO A 61 -44.88 22.56 49.50
CA PRO A 61 -44.35 21.99 50.75
C PRO A 61 -44.97 20.63 51.09
N GLU A 62 -46.22 20.38 50.69
CA GLU A 62 -46.97 19.16 50.98
C GLU A 62 -46.33 17.89 50.39
N THR A 63 -45.60 18.01 49.28
CA THR A 63 -44.93 16.86 48.63
C THR A 63 -43.72 16.37 49.41
N LEU A 64 -43.14 17.22 50.28
CA LEU A 64 -42.04 16.84 51.17
C LEU A 64 -42.55 16.25 52.48
N LEU A 65 -43.74 16.67 52.94
CA LEU A 65 -44.30 16.26 54.22
C LEU A 65 -45.16 14.98 54.14
N ASN A 66 -45.87 14.76 53.04
CA ASN A 66 -46.80 13.64 52.86
C ASN A 66 -46.26 12.59 51.87
N ARG A 67 -45.07 12.03 52.14
CA ARG A 67 -44.48 10.98 51.28
C ARG A 67 -45.02 9.59 51.65
N PRO A 68 -45.45 8.76 50.68
CA PRO A 68 -45.85 7.39 50.97
C PRO A 68 -44.64 6.58 51.46
N VAL A 69 -44.81 5.83 52.56
CA VAL A 69 -43.75 5.13 53.30
C VAL A 69 -43.21 3.89 52.56
N SER A 70 -43.77 3.53 51.41
CA SER A 70 -43.41 2.32 50.67
C SER A 70 -43.05 2.62 49.22
N SER A 71 -41.78 2.87 48.97
CA SER A 71 -41.16 2.65 47.66
C SER A 71 -39.70 2.27 47.89
N ASP A 72 -39.19 1.29 47.13
CA ASP A 72 -37.81 0.79 47.21
C ASP A 72 -36.75 1.84 46.77
N THR A 73 -37.14 3.11 46.62
CA THR A 73 -36.31 4.22 46.18
C THR A 73 -35.81 5.06 47.36
N PRO A 74 -34.54 5.49 47.36
CA PRO A 74 -34.02 6.39 48.38
C PRO A 74 -34.79 7.71 48.42
N PRO A 75 -34.92 8.35 49.60
CA PRO A 75 -35.60 9.63 49.71
C PRO A 75 -34.89 10.71 48.86
N TYR A 76 -35.68 11.62 48.28
CA TYR A 76 -35.32 12.77 47.43
C TYR A 76 -34.82 12.49 46.00
N LEU A 77 -34.71 11.23 45.57
CA LEU A 77 -34.22 10.89 44.22
C LEU A 77 -35.23 11.24 43.11
N ASP A 78 -36.53 11.00 43.35
CA ASP A 78 -37.63 11.27 42.39
C ASP A 78 -37.78 12.76 42.00
N LEU A 79 -37.17 13.68 42.77
CA LEU A 79 -37.16 15.12 42.49
C LEU A 79 -36.32 15.48 41.25
N PHE A 80 -35.44 14.57 40.81
CA PHE A 80 -34.49 14.84 39.72
C PHE A 80 -34.85 14.12 38.41
N ASP A 81 -35.77 13.15 38.45
CA ASP A 81 -36.08 12.29 37.30
C ASP A 81 -37.17 12.83 36.36
N SER A 82 -37.81 13.95 36.69
CA SER A 82 -38.81 14.57 35.81
C SER A 82 -38.34 15.94 35.27
N PRO A 83 -37.54 15.98 34.20
CA PRO A 83 -37.31 17.23 33.49
C PRO A 83 -38.61 17.64 32.80
N LYS A 84 -39.30 18.67 33.35
CA LYS A 84 -40.33 19.41 32.61
C LYS A 84 -39.68 19.96 31.33
N LEU A 85 -40.08 19.43 30.17
CA LEU A 85 -39.66 19.89 28.85
C LEU A 85 -40.09 21.35 28.64
N MET A 86 -39.22 22.31 28.99
CA MET A 86 -39.33 23.69 28.55
C MET A 86 -38.73 23.80 27.15
N ALA A 87 -39.48 23.36 26.14
CA ALA A 87 -39.16 23.61 24.74
C ALA A 87 -39.73 24.97 24.32
N THR A 88 -38.98 26.05 24.53
CA THR A 88 -38.90 27.07 23.47
C THR A 88 -38.09 26.46 22.33
N PRO A 89 -38.39 26.71 21.04
CA PRO A 89 -37.60 26.19 19.94
C PRO A 89 -36.25 26.92 19.96
N ALA A 90 -35.34 26.45 20.80
CA ALA A 90 -33.93 26.67 20.57
C ALA A 90 -33.70 26.16 19.14
N GLN A 91 -33.37 27.09 18.25
CA GLN A 91 -32.64 26.75 17.04
C GLN A 91 -31.42 25.98 17.53
N VAL A 92 -31.56 24.67 17.55
CA VAL A 92 -30.42 23.78 17.64
C VAL A 92 -29.77 23.96 16.29
N GLU A 93 -28.89 24.97 16.19
CA GLU A 93 -27.72 24.78 15.35
C GLU A 93 -27.06 23.53 15.91
N ARG A 94 -27.36 22.42 15.24
CA ARG A 94 -26.68 21.16 15.43
C ARG A 94 -25.25 21.44 14.98
N SER A 95 -24.42 22.01 15.86
CA SER A 95 -22.97 21.98 15.72
C SER A 95 -22.50 20.57 16.05
N VAL A 96 -22.99 19.62 15.24
CA VAL A 96 -22.48 18.27 15.11
C VAL A 96 -22.42 18.02 13.62
N SER A 97 -21.54 18.75 12.93
CA SER A 97 -21.08 18.40 11.58
C SER A 97 -20.12 17.20 11.62
N TYR A 98 -20.37 16.20 12.49
CA TYR A 98 -19.63 14.94 12.54
C TYR A 98 -20.28 13.86 11.65
N ASN A 99 -21.01 14.25 10.60
CA ASN A 99 -21.47 13.28 9.61
C ASN A 99 -21.72 13.81 8.18
N GLU A 100 -21.05 14.90 7.77
CA GLU A 100 -21.18 15.43 6.39
C GLU A 100 -19.96 15.16 5.49
N HIS A 101 -19.03 14.32 5.95
CA HIS A 101 -17.88 13.85 5.16
C HIS A 101 -17.72 12.33 5.19
N ARG A 102 -18.82 11.58 5.21
CA ARG A 102 -18.74 10.19 4.73
C ARG A 102 -18.81 10.28 3.20
N PRO A 103 -17.73 10.00 2.45
CA PRO A 103 -17.84 9.95 1.01
C PRO A 103 -18.98 8.96 0.69
N ARG A 104 -19.92 9.36 -0.18
CA ARG A 104 -21.09 8.56 -0.57
C ARG A 104 -20.72 7.21 -1.21
N ARG A 105 -19.42 7.00 -1.46
CA ARG A 105 -18.79 5.79 -1.96
C ARG A 105 -17.60 5.47 -1.06
N PRO A 106 -17.24 4.20 -0.85
CA PRO A 106 -15.97 3.86 -0.20
C PRO A 106 -14.83 4.64 -0.88
N PRO A 107 -13.78 5.05 -0.13
CA PRO A 107 -12.63 5.73 -0.72
C PRO A 107 -12.09 4.84 -1.86
N PRO A 108 -11.75 5.44 -3.02
CA PRO A 108 -11.25 4.68 -4.15
C PRO A 108 -9.98 3.94 -3.73
N ASP A 109 -9.82 2.73 -4.25
CA ASP A 109 -8.58 1.97 -4.13
C ASP A 109 -7.43 2.71 -4.82
N LEU A 110 -6.20 2.43 -4.38
CA LEU A 110 -5.00 3.12 -4.86
C LEU A 110 -4.82 3.03 -6.39
N PRO A 111 -4.99 1.86 -7.05
CA PRO A 111 -4.91 1.75 -8.50
C PRO A 111 -5.91 2.66 -9.22
N SER A 112 -7.17 2.70 -8.76
CA SER A 112 -8.18 3.61 -9.33
C SER A 112 -7.81 5.08 -9.20
N LEU A 113 -7.16 5.47 -8.09
CA LEU A 113 -6.69 6.85 -7.89
C LEU A 113 -5.55 7.19 -8.85
N LEU A 114 -4.62 6.26 -9.08
CA LEU A 114 -3.54 6.43 -10.06
C LEU A 114 -4.08 6.52 -11.49
N LEU A 115 -5.02 5.63 -11.85
CA LEU A 115 -5.63 5.63 -13.17
C LEU A 115 -6.43 6.91 -13.44
N HIS A 116 -7.11 7.46 -12.43
CA HIS A 116 -7.74 8.79 -12.52
C HIS A 116 -6.69 9.89 -12.77
N GLY A 117 -5.49 9.75 -12.22
CA GLY A 117 -4.33 10.60 -12.52
C GLY A 117 -3.65 10.28 -13.87
N ARG A 118 -4.20 9.36 -14.67
CA ARG A 118 -3.64 8.85 -15.95
C ARG A 118 -2.28 8.18 -15.79
N ILE A 119 -2.05 7.59 -14.62
CA ILE A 119 -0.83 6.88 -14.27
C ILE A 119 -1.11 5.37 -14.35
N VAL A 120 -0.38 4.68 -15.22
CA VAL A 120 -0.33 3.22 -15.33
C VAL A 120 0.98 2.75 -14.71
N TYR A 121 0.90 1.87 -13.71
CA TYR A 121 2.09 1.39 -12.99
C TYR A 121 2.34 -0.10 -13.27
N ILE A 122 3.46 -0.40 -13.92
CA ILE A 122 3.89 -1.76 -14.27
C ILE A 122 4.98 -2.19 -13.27
N GLY A 123 4.56 -2.77 -12.15
CA GLY A 123 5.44 -3.20 -11.06
C GLY A 123 5.75 -4.70 -11.00
N MET A 124 5.17 -5.50 -11.88
CA MET A 124 5.27 -6.97 -11.88
C MET A 124 5.85 -7.47 -13.20
N PRO A 125 6.37 -8.71 -13.26
CA PRO A 125 6.68 -9.37 -14.52
C PRO A 125 5.45 -9.39 -15.44
N LEU A 126 5.69 -9.29 -16.75
CA LEU A 126 4.67 -9.32 -17.79
C LEU A 126 4.15 -10.75 -17.93
N VAL A 127 2.96 -10.99 -17.38
CA VAL A 127 2.21 -12.24 -17.39
C VAL A 127 0.85 -11.92 -18.01
N PRO A 128 0.14 -12.87 -18.66
CA PRO A 128 -1.14 -12.61 -19.31
C PRO A 128 -2.13 -11.74 -18.51
N ALA A 129 -2.29 -12.00 -17.21
CA ALA A 129 -3.18 -11.21 -16.35
C ALA A 129 -2.74 -9.75 -16.17
N VAL A 130 -1.42 -9.49 -16.13
CA VAL A 130 -0.87 -8.14 -16.03
C VAL A 130 -1.02 -7.41 -17.36
N THR A 131 -0.73 -8.09 -18.46
CA THR A 131 -0.89 -7.56 -19.81
C THR A 131 -2.33 -7.16 -20.11
N GLU A 132 -3.28 -8.02 -19.78
CA GLU A 132 -4.71 -7.76 -19.95
C GLU A 132 -5.13 -6.47 -19.22
N LEU A 133 -4.72 -6.32 -17.96
CA LEU A 133 -5.02 -5.12 -17.17
C LEU A 133 -4.37 -3.87 -17.75
N VAL A 134 -3.09 -3.92 -18.11
CA VAL A 134 -2.38 -2.76 -18.68
C VAL A 134 -3.05 -2.32 -19.99
N ILE A 135 -3.38 -3.25 -20.88
CA ILE A 135 -4.05 -2.92 -22.15
C ILE A 135 -5.43 -2.33 -21.88
N ALA A 136 -6.20 -2.90 -20.95
CA ALA A 136 -7.51 -2.38 -20.58
C ALA A 136 -7.44 -0.95 -20.02
N GLU A 137 -6.46 -0.66 -19.16
CA GLU A 137 -6.20 0.68 -18.62
C GLU A 137 -5.85 1.68 -19.72
N LEU A 138 -4.97 1.30 -20.66
CA LEU A 138 -4.58 2.15 -21.79
C LEU A 138 -5.77 2.47 -22.71
N MET A 139 -6.57 1.46 -23.06
CA MET A 139 -7.78 1.64 -23.86
C MET A 139 -8.80 2.53 -23.16
N TYR A 140 -8.95 2.35 -21.84
CA TYR A 140 -9.83 3.19 -21.03
C TYR A 140 -9.39 4.65 -21.01
N LEU A 141 -8.09 4.92 -20.82
CA LEU A 141 -7.55 6.29 -20.82
C LEU A 141 -7.70 6.97 -22.19
N GLN A 142 -7.56 6.21 -23.28
CA GLN A 142 -7.81 6.73 -24.62
C GLN A 142 -9.29 7.06 -24.86
N TRP A 143 -10.20 6.21 -24.37
CA TRP A 143 -11.64 6.45 -24.48
C TRP A 143 -12.07 7.67 -23.66
N MET A 144 -11.52 7.83 -22.45
CA MET A 144 -11.78 8.97 -21.57
C MET A 144 -11.36 10.28 -22.21
N ASP A 145 -10.09 10.40 -22.60
CA ASP A 145 -9.62 11.59 -23.31
C ASP A 145 -8.40 11.26 -24.19
N PRO A 146 -8.51 11.30 -25.53
CA PRO A 146 -7.44 10.90 -26.44
C PRO A 146 -6.35 11.97 -26.63
N LYS A 147 -6.55 13.19 -26.11
CA LYS A 147 -5.61 14.32 -26.27
C LYS A 147 -4.63 14.45 -25.12
N GLU A 148 -5.02 13.99 -23.94
CA GLU A 148 -4.21 14.14 -22.73
C GLU A 148 -3.12 13.05 -22.66
N PRO A 149 -1.96 13.36 -22.05
CA PRO A 149 -0.86 12.41 -21.94
C PRO A 149 -1.19 11.23 -21.01
N ILE A 150 -0.51 10.11 -21.22
CA ILE A 150 -0.56 8.92 -20.37
C ILE A 150 0.84 8.72 -19.77
N TYR A 151 0.90 8.49 -18.46
CA TYR A 151 2.16 8.28 -17.74
C TYR A 151 2.31 6.81 -17.37
N ILE A 152 3.36 6.17 -17.87
CA ILE A 152 3.65 4.77 -17.63
C ILE A 152 4.90 4.67 -16.77
N TYR A 153 4.71 4.20 -15.54
CA TYR A 153 5.79 3.98 -14.58
C TYR A 153 6.18 2.51 -14.62
N ILE A 154 7.46 2.25 -14.89
CA ILE A 154 7.99 0.91 -15.14
C ILE A 154 8.95 0.52 -14.02
N ASN A 155 8.63 -0.58 -13.37
CA ASN A 155 9.48 -1.32 -12.45
C ASN A 155 9.23 -2.81 -12.67
N SER A 156 9.67 -3.33 -13.81
CA SER A 156 9.37 -4.68 -14.26
C SER A 156 10.60 -5.35 -14.85
N THR A 157 10.71 -6.64 -14.55
CA THR A 157 11.73 -7.54 -15.06
C THR A 157 11.41 -8.06 -16.47
N GLY A 158 10.30 -7.61 -17.08
CA GLY A 158 9.81 -8.09 -18.36
C GLY A 158 9.14 -9.46 -18.21
N THR A 159 9.44 -10.39 -19.10
CA THR A 159 8.85 -11.74 -19.15
C THR A 159 9.56 -12.75 -18.23
N THR A 160 10.65 -12.35 -17.59
CA THR A 160 11.43 -13.16 -16.66
C THR A 160 11.30 -12.64 -15.23
N ARG A 161 11.34 -13.50 -14.21
CA ARG A 161 11.50 -13.09 -12.80
C ARG A 161 12.97 -12.85 -12.47
N ASP A 162 13.22 -12.28 -11.29
CA ASP A 162 14.57 -12.07 -10.74
C ASP A 162 15.35 -13.39 -10.56
N ASP A 163 14.64 -14.51 -10.31
CA ASP A 163 15.24 -15.85 -10.21
C ASP A 163 15.75 -16.39 -11.55
N GLY A 164 15.49 -15.67 -12.66
CA GLY A 164 15.86 -16.08 -14.01
C GLY A 164 14.86 -17.00 -14.70
N GLU A 165 13.79 -17.41 -14.01
CA GLU A 165 12.69 -18.17 -14.60
C GLU A 165 11.85 -17.31 -15.54
N THR A 166 11.42 -17.91 -16.65
CA THR A 166 10.51 -17.27 -17.63
C THR A 166 9.08 -17.49 -17.19
N VAL A 167 8.34 -16.39 -16.98
CA VAL A 167 6.98 -16.41 -16.37
C VAL A 167 5.91 -15.96 -17.35
N GLY A 168 6.30 -15.18 -18.36
CA GLY A 168 5.45 -14.78 -19.47
C GLY A 168 6.04 -15.19 -20.80
N MET A 169 5.19 -15.17 -21.82
CA MET A 169 5.63 -15.32 -23.20
C MET A 169 6.06 -13.95 -23.74
N GLU A 170 6.94 -13.92 -24.73
CA GLU A 170 7.41 -12.65 -25.33
C GLU A 170 6.28 -11.85 -25.99
N THR A 171 5.22 -12.55 -26.40
CA THR A 171 3.98 -11.97 -26.92
C THR A 171 3.32 -10.99 -25.95
N GLU A 172 3.50 -11.16 -24.63
CA GLU A 172 2.96 -10.25 -23.62
C GLU A 172 3.56 -8.84 -23.75
N GLY A 173 4.88 -8.76 -23.95
CA GLY A 173 5.57 -7.50 -24.18
C GLY A 173 5.18 -6.85 -25.51
N PHE A 174 5.06 -7.66 -26.57
CA PHE A 174 4.66 -7.17 -27.88
C PHE A 174 3.21 -6.67 -27.91
N ALA A 175 2.29 -7.33 -27.21
CA ALA A 175 0.89 -6.91 -27.13
C ALA A 175 0.75 -5.51 -26.49
N ILE A 176 1.46 -5.26 -25.38
CA ILE A 176 1.47 -3.92 -24.76
C ILE A 176 2.11 -2.91 -25.72
N TYR A 177 3.23 -3.26 -26.34
CA TYR A 177 3.92 -2.39 -27.29
C TYR A 177 3.01 -1.98 -28.46
N ASP A 178 2.31 -2.92 -29.08
CA ASP A 178 1.39 -2.64 -30.18
C ASP A 178 0.20 -1.81 -29.72
N ALA A 179 -0.33 -2.07 -28.52
CA ALA A 179 -1.35 -1.23 -27.91
C ALA A 179 -0.86 0.22 -27.78
N LEU A 180 0.34 0.45 -27.26
CA LEU A 180 0.95 1.78 -27.16
C LEU A 180 1.06 2.48 -28.52
N MET A 181 1.49 1.76 -29.56
CA MET A 181 1.62 2.32 -30.92
C MET A 181 0.26 2.65 -31.56
N GLN A 182 -0.82 2.00 -31.13
CA GLN A 182 -2.18 2.27 -31.59
C GLN A 182 -2.81 3.52 -30.93
N LEU A 183 -2.34 3.91 -29.74
CA LEU A 183 -2.89 5.06 -29.02
C LEU A 183 -2.63 6.37 -29.75
N LYS A 184 -3.58 7.30 -29.64
CA LYS A 184 -3.43 8.68 -30.14
C LYS A 184 -2.75 9.61 -29.12
N ASN A 185 -2.75 9.19 -27.86
CA ASN A 185 -2.25 9.95 -26.72
C ASN A 185 -0.72 10.08 -26.76
N GLU A 186 -0.19 11.15 -26.17
CA GLU A 186 1.23 11.27 -25.88
C GLU A 186 1.61 10.32 -24.73
N ILE A 187 2.68 9.54 -24.86
CA ILE A 187 3.06 8.49 -23.92
C ILE A 187 4.35 8.88 -23.21
N HIS A 188 4.28 9.06 -21.90
CA HIS A 188 5.41 9.41 -21.04
C HIS A 188 5.83 8.16 -20.28
N THR A 189 7.05 7.69 -20.51
CA THR A 189 7.57 6.49 -19.84
C THR A 189 8.57 6.88 -18.76
N VAL A 190 8.48 6.27 -17.59
CA VAL A 190 9.36 6.55 -16.45
C VAL A 190 9.86 5.25 -15.85
N ALA A 191 11.16 4.97 -15.95
CA ALA A 191 11.79 3.87 -15.23
C ALA A 191 12.10 4.27 -13.78
N VAL A 192 11.53 3.55 -12.82
CA VAL A 192 11.66 3.82 -11.37
C VAL A 192 12.72 2.92 -10.73
N GLY A 193 12.68 1.61 -11.05
CA GLY A 193 13.54 0.59 -10.43
C GLY A 193 14.26 -0.22 -11.50
N ALA A 194 13.61 -1.25 -12.02
CA ALA A 194 14.15 -2.06 -13.10
C ALA A 194 13.30 -1.97 -14.37
N ALA A 195 13.93 -1.90 -15.53
CA ALA A 195 13.30 -2.04 -16.83
C ALA A 195 14.10 -3.04 -17.67
N ILE A 196 13.69 -4.29 -17.65
CA ILE A 196 14.48 -5.41 -18.20
C ILE A 196 13.77 -6.08 -19.39
N GLY A 197 14.52 -6.40 -20.43
CA GLY A 197 14.05 -7.14 -21.60
C GLY A 197 12.88 -6.42 -22.28
N HIS A 198 11.71 -7.05 -22.31
CA HIS A 198 10.49 -6.45 -22.86
C HIS A 198 10.05 -5.18 -22.10
N ALA A 199 10.31 -5.06 -20.80
CA ALA A 199 10.05 -3.81 -20.08
C ALA A 199 11.00 -2.68 -20.52
N CYS A 200 12.23 -3.01 -20.92
CA CYS A 200 13.16 -2.03 -21.52
C CYS A 200 12.68 -1.56 -22.91
N LEU A 201 12.07 -2.46 -23.70
CA LEU A 201 11.41 -2.08 -24.95
C LEU A 201 10.26 -1.09 -24.69
N LEU A 202 9.39 -1.38 -23.71
CA LEU A 202 8.28 -0.50 -23.35
C LEU A 202 8.76 0.88 -22.86
N LEU A 203 9.87 0.91 -22.12
CA LEU A 203 10.51 2.17 -21.72
C LEU A 203 10.95 2.99 -22.96
N ALA A 204 11.62 2.33 -23.90
CA ALA A 204 12.13 2.95 -25.12
C ALA A 204 11.01 3.39 -26.09
N SER A 205 9.84 2.75 -26.03
CA SER A 205 8.71 3.03 -26.92
C SER A 205 7.85 4.24 -26.52
N GLY A 206 8.19 4.94 -25.44
CA GLY A 206 7.55 6.21 -25.09
C GLY A 206 7.75 7.26 -26.18
N THR A 207 6.94 8.33 -26.15
CA THR A 207 7.10 9.44 -27.10
C THR A 207 8.49 10.06 -26.98
N LYS A 208 9.11 10.37 -28.10
CA LYS A 208 10.45 10.99 -28.15
C LYS A 208 10.50 12.26 -27.27
N ASP A 209 11.59 12.44 -26.55
CA ASP A 209 11.84 13.49 -25.56
C ASP A 209 11.03 13.39 -24.25
N LYS A 210 10.21 12.33 -24.11
CA LYS A 210 9.32 12.03 -22.97
C LYS A 210 9.62 10.68 -22.31
N ARG A 211 10.80 10.13 -22.57
CA ARG A 211 11.29 8.89 -21.96
C ARG A 211 12.23 9.24 -20.83
N PHE A 212 11.90 8.79 -19.63
CA PHE A 212 12.54 9.20 -18.40
C PHE A 212 13.04 8.02 -17.59
N MET A 213 14.07 8.25 -16.78
CA MET A 213 14.60 7.25 -15.86
C MET A 213 15.11 7.90 -14.58
N MET A 214 14.91 7.22 -13.45
CA MET A 214 15.53 7.62 -12.20
C MET A 214 17.04 7.24 -12.21
N PRO A 215 17.92 8.02 -11.58
CA PRO A 215 19.37 7.80 -11.53
C PRO A 215 19.82 6.41 -11.09
N HIS A 216 19.13 5.83 -10.11
CA HIS A 216 19.44 4.50 -9.55
C HIS A 216 18.63 3.38 -10.20
N ALA A 217 17.76 3.70 -11.16
CA ALA A 217 17.09 2.67 -11.93
C ALA A 217 18.11 1.95 -12.82
N LYS A 218 17.79 0.73 -13.21
CA LYS A 218 18.58 -0.06 -14.16
C LYS A 218 17.73 -0.49 -15.34
N ALA A 219 18.26 -0.25 -16.52
CA ALA A 219 17.72 -0.78 -17.76
C ALA A 219 18.58 -1.97 -18.19
N MET A 220 17.96 -3.02 -18.71
CA MET A 220 18.71 -4.16 -19.23
C MET A 220 18.10 -4.66 -20.53
N ILE A 221 18.95 -4.84 -21.54
CA ILE A 221 18.59 -5.52 -22.77
C ILE A 221 19.19 -6.93 -22.71
N GLN A 222 18.38 -7.95 -22.97
CA GLN A 222 18.79 -9.36 -23.00
C GLN A 222 18.03 -10.11 -24.08
N GLN A 223 18.59 -11.21 -24.58
CA GLN A 223 17.87 -12.06 -25.54
C GLN A 223 16.64 -12.70 -24.89
N PRO A 224 15.57 -12.89 -25.67
CA PRO A 224 14.50 -13.82 -25.34
C PRO A 224 15.04 -15.19 -24.97
N ARG A 225 14.42 -15.82 -23.97
CA ARG A 225 14.83 -17.14 -23.49
C ARG A 225 13.90 -18.19 -24.07
N VAL A 226 14.47 -19.33 -24.43
CA VAL A 226 13.66 -20.51 -24.72
C VAL A 226 13.13 -21.01 -23.37
N PRO A 227 11.81 -21.05 -23.13
CA PRO A 227 11.27 -21.55 -21.88
C PRO A 227 11.72 -23.00 -21.69
N SER A 228 12.01 -23.37 -20.43
CA SER A 228 12.43 -24.74 -20.10
C SER A 228 11.34 -25.72 -20.48
N SER A 229 11.55 -26.43 -21.58
CA SER A 229 10.73 -27.55 -22.00
C SER A 229 11.43 -28.83 -21.56
N GLY A 230 10.70 -29.70 -20.85
CA GLY A 230 11.19 -31.03 -20.50
C GLY A 230 11.42 -31.92 -21.73
N LEU A 231 11.23 -33.23 -21.59
CA LEU A 231 11.36 -34.16 -22.71
C LEU A 231 10.29 -33.84 -23.77
N MET A 232 10.75 -33.42 -24.96
CA MET A 232 9.90 -33.09 -26.11
C MET A 232 10.43 -33.76 -27.39
N PRO A 233 9.54 -34.01 -28.37
CA PRO A 233 9.95 -34.48 -29.70
C PRO A 233 10.91 -33.51 -30.38
N ALA A 234 11.87 -34.05 -31.15
CA ALA A 234 12.88 -33.25 -31.85
C ALA A 234 12.27 -32.23 -32.84
N SER A 235 11.14 -32.57 -33.47
CA SER A 235 10.38 -31.66 -34.34
C SER A 235 9.93 -30.41 -33.61
N ASP A 236 9.41 -30.58 -32.39
CA ASP A 236 8.78 -29.51 -31.63
C ASP A 236 9.85 -28.58 -31.03
N VAL A 237 10.99 -29.15 -30.63
CA VAL A 237 12.18 -28.39 -30.22
C VAL A 237 12.64 -27.47 -31.36
N LEU A 238 12.72 -27.98 -32.59
CA LEU A 238 13.11 -27.19 -33.75
C LEU A 238 12.11 -26.04 -34.03
N ILE A 239 10.81 -26.32 -33.94
CA ILE A 239 9.76 -25.31 -34.16
C ILE A 239 9.85 -24.20 -33.11
N ARG A 240 9.98 -24.54 -31.83
CA ARG A 240 10.12 -23.55 -30.75
C ARG A 240 11.40 -22.74 -30.85
N ALA A 241 12.51 -23.38 -31.19
CA ALA A 241 13.77 -22.67 -31.39
C ALA A 241 13.66 -21.62 -32.51
N LYS A 242 13.03 -21.96 -33.63
CA LYS A 242 12.76 -21.01 -34.73
C LYS A 242 11.90 -19.84 -34.26
N GLU A 243 10.84 -20.11 -33.50
CA GLU A 243 9.95 -19.06 -32.98
C GLU A 243 10.67 -18.08 -32.05
N VAL A 244 11.52 -18.58 -31.14
CA VAL A 244 12.30 -17.71 -30.25
C VAL A 244 13.31 -16.86 -31.03
N ILE A 245 13.89 -17.39 -32.11
CA ILE A 245 14.77 -16.61 -33.01
C ILE A 245 13.97 -15.50 -33.70
N THR A 246 12.77 -15.79 -34.20
CA THR A 246 11.88 -14.77 -34.78
C THR A 246 11.56 -13.67 -33.77
N ASN A 247 11.21 -14.04 -32.53
CA ASN A 247 10.92 -13.07 -31.47
C ASN A 247 12.14 -12.24 -31.09
N ARG A 248 13.34 -12.85 -31.06
CA ARG A 248 14.61 -12.13 -30.89
C ARG A 248 14.80 -11.08 -31.98
N ASP A 249 14.62 -11.47 -33.24
CA ASP A 249 14.85 -10.59 -34.39
C ASP A 249 13.87 -9.41 -34.39
N THR A 250 12.61 -9.67 -34.06
CA THR A 250 11.59 -8.64 -33.87
C THR A 250 11.99 -7.70 -32.73
N LEU A 251 12.40 -8.21 -31.57
CA LEU A 251 12.83 -7.38 -30.45
C LEU A 251 14.03 -6.48 -30.81
N VAL A 252 15.04 -7.03 -31.50
CA VAL A 252 16.20 -6.24 -31.99
C VAL A 252 15.73 -5.09 -32.88
N LYS A 253 14.87 -5.36 -33.85
CA LYS A 253 14.33 -4.36 -34.78
C LYS A 253 13.59 -3.25 -34.06
N LEU A 254 12.76 -3.61 -33.08
CA LEU A 254 11.97 -2.64 -32.31
C LEU A 254 12.87 -1.77 -31.42
N ILE A 255 13.85 -2.37 -30.73
CA ILE A 255 14.81 -1.60 -29.93
C ILE A 255 15.65 -0.68 -30.81
N ALA A 256 16.16 -1.17 -31.95
CA ALA A 256 16.92 -0.37 -32.91
C ALA A 256 16.09 0.84 -33.40
N LYS A 257 14.82 0.62 -33.75
CA LYS A 257 13.89 1.68 -34.17
C LYS A 257 13.76 2.82 -33.16
N HIS A 258 13.63 2.50 -31.87
CA HIS A 258 13.40 3.51 -30.83
C HIS A 258 14.67 4.12 -30.26
N THR A 259 15.78 3.40 -30.31
CA THR A 259 17.10 3.88 -29.84
C THR A 259 17.87 4.66 -30.91
N GLY A 260 17.56 4.45 -32.20
CA GLY A 260 18.30 5.04 -33.31
C GLY A 260 19.60 4.32 -33.65
N ASN A 261 19.91 3.21 -32.98
CA ASN A 261 21.07 2.37 -33.27
C ASN A 261 20.80 1.43 -34.45
N SER A 262 21.87 0.90 -35.07
CA SER A 262 21.73 -0.15 -36.08
C SER A 262 21.28 -1.48 -35.47
N GLU A 263 20.52 -2.28 -36.24
CA GLU A 263 20.08 -3.62 -35.81
C GLU A 263 21.28 -4.52 -35.44
N GLU A 264 22.39 -4.43 -36.17
CA GLU A 264 23.62 -5.19 -35.92
C GLU A 264 24.27 -4.84 -34.57
N SER A 265 24.30 -3.54 -34.22
CA SER A 265 24.83 -3.07 -32.95
C SER A 265 23.98 -3.59 -31.79
N VAL A 266 22.66 -3.43 -31.89
CA VAL A 266 21.71 -3.93 -30.88
C VAL A 266 21.80 -5.46 -30.76
N ALA A 267 21.85 -6.19 -31.87
CA ALA A 267 21.99 -7.65 -31.86
C ALA A 267 23.28 -8.11 -31.18
N THR A 268 24.38 -7.39 -31.38
CA THR A 268 25.68 -7.70 -30.77
C THR A 268 25.66 -7.47 -29.27
N VAL A 269 25.15 -6.31 -28.85
CA VAL A 269 25.01 -5.96 -27.42
C VAL A 269 24.05 -6.91 -26.71
N MET A 270 22.95 -7.28 -27.35
CA MET A 270 21.93 -8.15 -26.79
C MET A 270 22.40 -9.61 -26.65
N LYS A 271 23.54 -10.04 -27.23
CA LYS A 271 24.08 -11.42 -27.09
C LYS A 271 24.22 -11.86 -25.64
N ARG A 272 24.48 -10.93 -24.73
CA ARG A 272 24.54 -11.15 -23.29
C ARG A 272 23.69 -10.11 -22.57
N PRO A 273 23.33 -10.34 -21.30
CA PRO A 273 22.66 -9.33 -20.50
C PRO A 273 23.48 -8.04 -20.47
N PHE A 274 22.95 -6.97 -21.04
CA PHE A 274 23.59 -5.67 -21.11
C PHE A 274 22.90 -4.71 -20.16
N TYR A 275 23.53 -4.46 -19.01
CA TYR A 275 23.03 -3.55 -17.99
C TYR A 275 23.44 -2.12 -18.31
N MET A 276 22.47 -1.22 -18.19
CA MET A 276 22.64 0.21 -18.39
C MET A 276 22.17 0.94 -17.13
N ASP A 277 23.08 1.72 -16.56
CA ASP A 277 22.71 2.76 -15.61
C ASP A 277 22.03 3.92 -16.37
N SER A 278 21.43 4.85 -15.64
CA SER A 278 20.68 5.97 -16.22
C SER A 278 21.46 6.79 -17.28
N THR A 279 22.76 7.03 -17.07
CA THR A 279 23.63 7.73 -18.04
C THR A 279 23.83 6.91 -19.31
N LYS A 280 24.23 5.64 -19.16
CA LYS A 280 24.41 4.70 -20.28
C LYS A 280 23.11 4.47 -21.05
N ALA A 281 21.98 4.39 -20.37
CA ALA A 281 20.66 4.25 -20.99
C ALA A 281 20.31 5.46 -21.86
N LYS A 282 20.73 6.66 -21.44
CA LYS A 282 20.57 7.90 -22.22
C LYS A 282 21.49 7.92 -23.44
N GLU A 283 22.76 7.56 -23.27
CA GLU A 283 23.74 7.46 -24.36
C GLU A 283 23.34 6.42 -25.41
N PHE A 284 22.82 5.28 -24.96
CA PHE A 284 22.30 4.24 -25.84
C PHE A 284 20.99 4.63 -26.53
N GLY A 285 20.29 5.67 -26.07
CA GLY A 285 19.04 6.16 -26.65
C GLY A 285 17.77 5.45 -26.16
N VAL A 286 17.85 4.67 -25.07
CA VAL A 286 16.67 4.07 -24.42
C VAL A 286 15.79 5.14 -23.79
N ILE A 287 16.43 6.18 -23.24
CA ILE A 287 15.77 7.27 -22.53
C ILE A 287 16.27 8.62 -23.05
N ASP A 288 15.50 9.67 -22.81
CA ASP A 288 15.86 11.04 -23.22
C ASP A 288 16.40 11.85 -22.03
N LYS A 289 15.79 11.69 -20.86
CA LYS A 289 16.06 12.53 -19.68
C LYS A 289 16.15 11.69 -18.40
N ILE A 290 17.01 12.12 -17.50
CA ILE A 290 17.15 11.53 -16.16
C ILE A 290 16.32 12.40 -15.21
N LEU A 291 15.33 11.82 -14.55
CA LEU A 291 14.46 12.53 -13.61
C LEU A 291 15.06 12.50 -12.21
N TRP A 292 15.44 13.67 -11.71
CA TRP A 292 15.78 13.81 -10.31
C TRP A 292 15.34 15.17 -9.76
N ARG A 293 14.39 15.19 -8.83
CA ARG A 293 14.02 16.44 -8.15
C ARG A 293 15.21 16.93 -7.30
N GLY A 294 15.83 18.04 -7.67
CA GLY A 294 16.77 18.78 -6.82
C GLY A 294 18.24 18.32 -6.81
N GLN A 295 18.65 17.31 -7.60
CA GLN A 295 20.06 16.91 -7.77
C GLN A 295 20.57 17.14 -9.19
N GLU A 296 19.88 17.91 -10.02
CA GLU A 296 20.52 18.48 -11.22
C GLU A 296 21.83 19.19 -10.85
N LYS A 297 21.86 19.86 -9.69
CA LYS A 297 23.06 20.47 -9.09
C LYS A 297 24.06 19.44 -8.51
N ILE A 298 23.59 18.44 -7.77
CA ILE A 298 24.48 17.45 -7.13
C ILE A 298 25.07 16.47 -8.15
N MET A 299 24.36 16.18 -9.25
CA MET A 299 24.87 15.39 -10.38
C MET A 299 25.78 16.22 -11.29
N SER A 300 25.58 17.54 -11.42
CA SER A 300 26.60 18.41 -12.05
C SER A 300 27.87 18.54 -11.22
N ASP A 301 27.75 18.43 -9.88
CA ASP A 301 28.87 18.46 -8.95
C ASP A 301 29.54 17.08 -8.77
N ALA A 302 28.87 16.00 -9.17
CA ALA A 302 29.42 14.65 -9.12
C ALA A 302 30.45 14.48 -10.24
N ALA A 303 31.71 14.28 -9.85
CA ALA A 303 32.81 14.02 -10.77
C ALA A 303 32.51 12.80 -11.66
N SER A 304 32.93 12.85 -12.93
CA SER A 304 32.83 11.70 -13.83
C SER A 304 33.61 10.50 -13.26
N PRO A 305 33.28 9.24 -13.59
CA PRO A 305 34.04 8.08 -13.11
C PRO A 305 35.55 8.20 -13.35
N GLU A 306 35.94 8.80 -14.48
CA GLU A 306 37.33 9.05 -14.85
C GLU A 306 38.01 10.11 -13.95
N ASP A 307 37.27 11.14 -13.56
CA ASP A 307 37.74 12.18 -12.63
C ASP A 307 37.76 11.69 -11.18
N TRP A 308 36.85 10.77 -10.82
CA TRP A 308 36.86 10.08 -9.53
C TRP A 308 38.07 9.14 -9.41
N ASP A 309 38.36 8.34 -10.43
CA ASP A 309 39.54 7.48 -10.50
C ASP A 309 40.84 8.30 -10.46
N ARG A 310 40.88 9.43 -11.20
CA ARG A 310 41.99 10.39 -11.17
C ARG A 310 42.20 11.01 -9.79
N ASN A 311 41.12 11.40 -9.10
CA ASN A 311 41.17 11.95 -7.75
C ASN A 311 41.50 10.90 -6.68
N ALA A 312 41.10 9.64 -6.90
CA ALA A 312 41.45 8.50 -6.06
C ALA A 312 42.89 7.99 -6.32
N GLY A 313 43.61 8.59 -7.28
CA GLY A 313 44.98 8.23 -7.61
C GLY A 313 45.11 6.91 -8.37
N ILE A 314 44.00 6.38 -8.89
CA ILE A 314 43.96 5.18 -9.71
C ILE A 314 44.43 5.58 -11.11
N LYS A 315 45.67 5.25 -11.45
CA LYS A 315 46.18 5.42 -12.82
C LYS A 315 45.48 4.38 -13.70
N VAL A 316 44.68 4.84 -14.65
CA VAL A 316 44.23 4.01 -15.77
C VAL A 316 45.49 3.46 -16.43
N VAL A 317 45.69 2.15 -16.29
CA VAL A 317 46.78 1.46 -16.98
C VAL A 317 46.29 1.32 -18.41
N ASP A 318 46.68 2.24 -19.28
CA ASP A 318 46.48 2.08 -20.71
C ASP A 318 47.20 0.81 -21.15
N GLY A 319 46.43 -0.24 -21.40
CA GLY A 319 46.91 -1.54 -21.85
C GLY A 319 47.46 -1.46 -23.27
N ILE A 320 48.62 -2.08 -23.45
CA ILE A 320 49.28 -2.47 -24.71
C ILE A 320 48.33 -3.24 -25.63
#